data_AF-A0AA43FL83-F1
#
_entry.id   AF-A0AA43FL83-F1
#
_cell.length_a   1.000
_cell.length_b   1.000
_cell.length_c   1.000
_cell.angle_alpha   90.00
_cell.angle_beta   90.00
_cell.angle_gamma   90.00
#
_symmetry.space_group_name_H-M   'P 1'
#
loop_
_entity.id
_entity.type
_entity.pdbx_description
1 polymer ?
#
loop_
_entity_poly.entity_id
_entity_poly.type
_entity_poly.pdbx_seq_one_letter_code
_entity_poly.pdbx_strand_id
1 'polypeptide(L)'
;YPKWLDPGSPSISVGAATARRLARDHGPGTVVWRYDPVLLAEGMEGRWHLENFRALASMMEGATDECVTSFIDFYAKFSRSLPMVMEANGAPMAHPGREELLRLLESMAAVAGEHGMKLAACCEKEDVRGAVAPARCVDRGRMERVAGVDLSAIKSRPTRRLCGCHASVDIGGYDSCPAGCAYCYANRSQKKAAINARGVMAANPGLWPIT
;
A
#
# COMPACT_ATOMS: atom_id res chain seq x y z
N TYR A 1 -9.44 5.03 4.64
CA TYR A 1 -9.28 6.38 5.21
C TYR A 1 -10.54 7.20 5.04
N PRO A 2 -10.72 8.30 5.81
CA PRO A 2 -11.79 9.27 5.57
C PRO A 2 -11.77 9.81 4.14
N LYS A 3 -12.95 10.13 3.59
CA LYS A 3 -13.08 10.59 2.20
C LYS A 3 -12.42 11.94 1.91
N TRP A 4 -12.23 12.79 2.91
CA TRP A 4 -11.46 14.02 2.73
C TRP A 4 -9.96 13.76 2.51
N LEU A 5 -9.44 12.62 2.98
CA LEU A 5 -8.03 12.22 2.81
C LEU A 5 -7.83 11.39 1.53
N ASP A 6 -8.81 10.55 1.21
CA ASP A 6 -8.78 9.61 0.09
C ASP A 6 -10.13 9.57 -0.65
N PRO A 7 -10.43 10.62 -1.45
CA PRO A 7 -11.79 10.84 -1.95
C PRO A 7 -12.20 9.84 -3.04
N GLY A 8 -11.33 9.64 -4.03
CA GLY A 8 -11.61 8.83 -5.21
C GLY A 8 -11.24 7.36 -5.09
N SER A 9 -10.86 6.87 -3.90
CA SER A 9 -10.64 5.44 -3.71
C SER A 9 -11.93 4.63 -3.80
N PRO A 10 -11.87 3.41 -4.36
CA PRO A 10 -12.98 2.48 -4.31
C PRO A 10 -13.33 2.14 -2.87
N SER A 11 -14.56 1.66 -2.64
CA SER A 11 -14.92 1.16 -1.33
C SER A 11 -14.08 -0.07 -0.97
N ILE A 12 -13.89 -0.28 0.33
CA ILE A 12 -13.15 -1.43 0.86
C ILE A 12 -13.75 -2.75 0.35
N SER A 13 -15.08 -2.87 0.33
CA SER A 13 -15.78 -4.06 -0.16
C SER A 13 -15.49 -4.35 -1.62
N VAL A 14 -15.41 -3.31 -2.45
CA VAL A 14 -15.10 -3.42 -3.87
C VAL A 14 -13.64 -3.87 -4.09
N GLY A 15 -12.71 -3.31 -3.31
CA GLY A 15 -11.30 -3.74 -3.29
C GLY A 15 -11.15 -5.21 -2.88
N ALA A 16 -11.78 -5.62 -1.78
CA ALA A 16 -11.72 -6.99 -1.28
C ALA A 16 -12.36 -7.99 -2.25
N ALA A 17 -13.52 -7.66 -2.84
CA ALA A 17 -14.17 -8.49 -3.85
C ALA A 17 -13.28 -8.70 -5.08
N THR A 18 -12.56 -7.65 -5.50
CA THR A 18 -11.62 -7.71 -6.62
C THR A 18 -10.41 -8.58 -6.29
N ALA A 19 -9.82 -8.41 -5.10
CA ALA A 19 -8.73 -9.27 -4.64
C ALA A 19 -9.15 -10.75 -4.60
N ARG A 20 -10.32 -11.06 -4.03
CA ARG A 20 -10.85 -12.42 -3.99
C ARG A 20 -11.10 -12.99 -5.38
N ARG A 21 -11.56 -12.17 -6.34
CA ARG A 21 -11.71 -12.60 -7.74
C ARG A 21 -10.37 -12.96 -8.36
N LEU A 22 -9.38 -12.07 -8.28
CA LEU A 22 -8.04 -12.32 -8.79
C LEU A 22 -7.39 -13.57 -8.17
N ALA A 23 -7.57 -13.77 -6.87
CA ALA A 23 -7.07 -14.95 -6.17
C ALA A 23 -7.75 -16.25 -6.61
N ARG A 24 -9.05 -16.22 -6.92
CA ARG A 24 -9.75 -17.39 -7.49
C ARG A 24 -9.28 -17.71 -8.90
N ASP A 25 -9.10 -16.68 -9.72
CA ASP A 25 -8.81 -16.84 -11.15
C ASP A 25 -7.33 -17.19 -11.40
N HIS A 26 -6.43 -16.74 -10.52
CA HIS A 26 -4.97 -16.83 -10.71
C HIS A 26 -4.21 -17.41 -9.49
N GLY A 27 -4.91 -17.86 -8.46
CA GLY A 27 -4.32 -18.38 -7.23
C GLY A 27 -3.99 -17.30 -6.18
N PRO A 28 -3.95 -17.68 -4.88
CA PRO A 28 -3.84 -16.75 -3.76
C PRO A 28 -2.49 -16.03 -3.67
N GLY A 29 -1.45 -16.55 -4.31
CA GLY A 29 -0.13 -15.92 -4.36
C GLY A 29 -0.07 -14.68 -5.28
N THR A 30 -1.09 -14.45 -6.10
CA THR A 30 -1.13 -13.39 -7.13
C THR A 30 -1.38 -12.01 -6.55
N VAL A 31 -2.13 -11.91 -5.46
CA VAL A 31 -2.45 -10.64 -4.82
C VAL A 31 -1.50 -10.42 -3.64
N VAL A 32 -0.88 -9.25 -3.59
CA VAL A 32 -0.20 -8.73 -2.40
C VAL A 32 -0.97 -7.52 -1.93
N TRP A 33 -1.55 -7.58 -0.73
CA TRP A 33 -2.27 -6.45 -0.17
C TRP A 33 -1.28 -5.41 0.35
N ARG A 34 -1.57 -4.13 0.13
CA ARG A 34 -0.82 -3.02 0.72
C ARG A 34 -1.70 -2.24 1.68
N TYR A 35 -1.42 -2.33 2.98
CA TYR A 35 -1.95 -1.40 3.98
C TYR A 35 -0.99 -0.22 4.07
N ASP A 36 -1.10 0.69 3.11
CA ASP A 36 -0.07 1.67 2.82
C ASP A 36 -0.65 2.96 2.20
N PRO A 37 -0.22 4.17 2.63
CA PRO A 37 0.65 4.42 3.79
C PRO A 37 -0.12 4.28 5.12
N VAL A 38 0.59 4.01 6.21
CA VAL A 38 0.10 4.20 7.58
C VAL A 38 0.37 5.63 7.99
N LEU A 39 -0.70 6.41 8.13
CA LEU A 39 -0.66 7.83 8.51
C LEU A 39 -1.19 7.98 9.93
N LEU A 40 -0.29 8.35 10.84
CA LEU A 40 -0.61 8.56 12.25
C LEU A 40 -0.96 10.02 12.50
N ALA A 41 -2.11 10.25 13.11
CA ALA A 41 -2.67 11.55 13.42
C ALA A 41 -3.69 11.43 14.55
N GLU A 42 -4.13 12.55 15.10
CA GLU A 42 -5.19 12.56 16.10
C GLU A 42 -6.46 11.90 15.55
N GLY A 43 -6.99 10.92 16.28
CA GLY A 43 -8.12 10.07 15.87
C GLY A 43 -7.79 8.99 14.84
N MET A 44 -6.54 8.88 14.40
CA MET A 44 -6.00 7.84 13.51
C MET A 44 -4.69 7.27 14.06
N GLU A 45 -4.68 6.93 15.35
CA GLU A 45 -3.51 6.35 16.03
C GLU A 45 -3.52 4.81 15.99
N GLY A 46 -2.62 4.18 16.74
CA GLY A 46 -2.39 2.73 16.69
C GLY A 46 -3.64 1.87 16.91
N ARG A 47 -4.52 2.24 17.85
CA ARG A 47 -5.78 1.50 18.07
C ARG A 47 -6.69 1.56 16.85
N TRP A 48 -6.87 2.76 16.29
CA TRP A 48 -7.67 2.98 15.10
C TRP A 48 -7.13 2.15 13.92
N HIS A 49 -5.81 2.18 13.71
CA HIS A 49 -5.18 1.37 12.68
C HIS A 49 -5.38 -0.12 12.90
N LEU A 50 -5.22 -0.61 14.13
CA LEU A 50 -5.36 -2.03 14.44
C LEU A 50 -6.78 -2.54 14.22
N GLU A 51 -7.80 -1.77 14.60
CA GLU A 51 -9.20 -2.10 14.37
C GLU A 51 -9.53 -2.15 12.87
N ASN A 52 -9.11 -1.13 12.11
CA ASN A 52 -9.29 -1.10 10.66
C ASN A 52 -8.52 -2.22 9.96
N PHE A 53 -7.29 -2.47 10.38
CA PHE A 53 -6.44 -3.53 9.84
C PHE A 53 -7.07 -4.90 10.05
N ARG A 54 -7.59 -5.19 11.26
CA ARG A 54 -8.29 -6.44 11.57
C ARG A 54 -9.54 -6.64 10.72
N ALA A 55 -10.36 -5.60 10.57
CA ALA A 55 -11.54 -5.67 9.72
C ALA A 55 -11.17 -5.98 8.25
N LEU A 56 -10.15 -5.29 7.73
CA LEU A 56 -9.66 -5.50 6.37
C LEU A 56 -9.01 -6.88 6.19
N ALA A 57 -8.21 -7.32 7.15
CA ALA A 57 -7.56 -8.63 7.12
C ALA A 57 -8.59 -9.76 7.03
N SER A 58 -9.66 -9.70 7.83
CA SER A 58 -10.78 -10.64 7.73
C SER A 58 -11.44 -10.60 6.34
N MET A 59 -11.64 -9.42 5.76
CA MET A 59 -12.20 -9.29 4.41
C MET A 59 -11.27 -9.84 3.32
N MET A 60 -9.96 -9.95 3.59
CA MET A 60 -8.93 -10.39 2.64
C MET A 60 -8.50 -11.86 2.84
N GLU A 61 -9.03 -12.56 3.85
CA GLU A 61 -8.71 -13.97 4.11
C GLU A 61 -8.85 -14.85 2.86
N GLY A 62 -7.79 -15.59 2.55
CA GLY A 62 -7.69 -16.47 1.38
C GLY A 62 -7.55 -15.73 0.04
N ALA A 63 -7.62 -14.40 0.01
CA ALA A 63 -7.35 -13.60 -1.19
C ALA A 63 -5.86 -13.29 -1.38
N THR A 64 -5.09 -13.31 -0.30
CA THR A 64 -3.65 -13.01 -0.28
C THR A 64 -2.98 -13.75 0.87
N ASP A 65 -1.67 -13.96 0.76
CA ASP A 65 -0.80 -14.52 1.82
C ASP A 65 0.21 -13.49 2.36
N GLU A 66 0.19 -12.25 1.87
CA GLU A 66 1.14 -11.20 2.24
C GLU A 66 0.48 -9.82 2.25
N CYS A 67 0.69 -9.10 3.35
CA CYS A 67 0.41 -7.69 3.47
C CYS A 67 1.74 -6.91 3.57
N VAL A 68 1.89 -5.88 2.76
CA VAL A 68 2.99 -4.93 2.83
C VAL A 68 2.50 -3.62 3.43
N THR A 69 3.27 -3.04 4.33
CA THR A 69 2.97 -1.75 4.95
C THR A 69 4.18 -0.83 4.94
N SER A 70 3.94 0.48 5.07
CA SER A 70 4.96 1.44 5.44
C SER A 70 4.35 2.61 6.20
N PHE A 71 5.12 3.23 7.09
CA PHE A 71 4.73 4.47 7.74
C PHE A 71 4.97 5.65 6.80
N ILE A 72 4.10 6.64 6.88
CA ILE A 72 4.27 7.84 6.08
C ILE A 72 5.57 8.55 6.46
N ASP A 73 6.48 8.65 5.50
CA ASP A 73 7.80 9.25 5.68
C ASP A 73 7.68 10.78 5.70
N PHE A 74 7.40 11.38 6.87
CA PHE A 74 7.11 12.82 7.05
C PHE A 74 8.11 13.78 6.35
N TYR A 75 9.33 13.31 6.06
CA TYR A 75 10.45 14.12 5.62
C TYR A 75 10.80 14.05 4.12
N ALA A 76 10.06 13.32 3.27
CA ALA A 76 10.40 13.22 1.85
C ALA A 76 9.18 13.37 0.90
N LYS A 77 9.05 14.57 0.31
CA LYS A 77 8.25 14.85 -0.90
C LYS A 77 6.73 14.59 -0.83
N PHE A 78 6.08 14.83 0.31
CA PHE A 78 4.63 15.03 0.25
C PHE A 78 4.29 16.40 -0.34
N SER A 79 3.09 16.50 -0.92
CA SER A 79 2.49 17.79 -1.20
C SER A 79 2.57 18.61 0.09
N ARG A 80 3.09 19.85 0.03
CA ARG A 80 3.12 20.76 1.19
C ARG A 80 1.75 20.91 1.87
N SER A 81 0.68 20.51 1.18
CA SER A 81 -0.70 20.49 1.64
C SER A 81 -1.08 19.39 2.63
N LEU A 82 -0.38 18.26 2.75
CA LEU A 82 -0.88 17.18 3.62
C LEU A 82 -1.07 17.64 5.08
N PRO A 83 -0.06 18.23 5.77
CA PRO A 83 -0.26 18.75 7.13
C PRO A 83 -1.41 19.76 7.21
N MET A 84 -1.53 20.67 6.24
CA MET A 84 -2.61 21.67 6.22
C MET A 84 -4.00 21.04 6.07
N VAL A 85 -4.13 19.99 5.25
CA VAL A 85 -5.40 19.26 5.07
C VAL A 85 -5.75 18.51 6.36
N MET A 86 -4.77 17.89 6.99
CA MET A 86 -4.93 17.17 8.27
C MET A 86 -5.42 18.12 9.38
N GLU A 87 -4.75 19.27 9.54
CA GLU A 87 -5.13 20.34 10.49
C GLU A 87 -6.55 20.87 10.22
N ALA A 88 -6.87 21.21 8.96
CA ALA A 88 -8.19 21.73 8.58
C ALA A 88 -9.34 20.74 8.83
N ASN A 89 -9.04 19.45 9.02
CA ASN A 89 -10.01 18.40 9.33
C ASN A 89 -9.93 17.92 10.79
N GLY A 90 -9.22 18.64 11.67
CA GLY A 90 -9.14 18.33 13.10
C GLY A 90 -8.38 17.03 13.40
N ALA A 91 -7.45 16.64 12.55
CA ALA A 91 -6.63 15.45 12.71
C ALA A 91 -5.14 15.81 12.52
N PRO A 92 -4.55 16.69 13.35
CA PRO A 92 -3.13 17.05 13.22
C PRO A 92 -2.23 15.81 13.17
N MET A 93 -1.16 15.88 12.38
CA MET A 93 -0.23 14.76 12.22
C MET A 93 0.45 14.41 13.54
N ALA A 94 0.54 13.12 13.85
CA ALA A 94 1.20 12.62 15.04
C ALA A 94 2.62 12.14 14.71
N HIS A 95 3.53 12.26 15.67
CA HIS A 95 4.93 11.85 15.55
C HIS A 95 5.30 10.86 16.66
N PRO A 96 4.79 9.62 16.58
CA PRO A 96 5.05 8.62 17.59
C PRO A 96 6.52 8.20 17.59
N GLY A 97 7.00 7.81 18.78
CA GLY A 97 8.36 7.30 18.94
C GLY A 97 8.54 5.91 18.31
N ARG A 98 9.80 5.53 18.08
CA ARG A 98 10.17 4.24 17.49
C ARG A 98 9.48 3.04 18.16
N GLU A 99 9.45 3.00 19.48
CA GLU A 99 8.85 1.87 20.20
C GLU A 99 7.35 1.72 19.96
N GLU A 100 6.63 2.82 19.79
CA GLU A 100 5.21 2.80 19.51
C GLU A 100 4.93 2.27 18.11
N LEU A 101 5.74 2.70 17.12
CA LEU A 101 5.69 2.16 15.76
C LEU A 101 5.98 0.65 15.73
N LEU A 102 6.97 0.19 16.49
CA LEU A 102 7.30 -1.24 16.60
C LEU A 102 6.15 -2.04 17.23
N ARG A 103 5.58 -1.57 18.34
CA ARG A 103 4.42 -2.24 18.98
C ARG A 103 3.23 -2.32 18.04
N LEU A 104 2.99 -1.27 17.24
CA LEU A 104 1.93 -1.29 16.24
C LEU A 104 2.21 -2.32 15.14
N LEU A 105 3.44 -2.38 14.62
CA LEU A 105 3.83 -3.40 13.62
C LEU A 105 3.70 -4.82 14.16
N GLU A 106 4.14 -5.08 15.39
CA GLU A 106 4.00 -6.39 16.05
C GLU A 106 2.52 -6.78 16.20
N SER A 107 1.68 -5.85 16.63
CA SER A 107 0.24 -6.06 16.76
C SER A 107 -0.43 -6.35 15.41
N MET A 108 -0.08 -5.58 14.38
CA MET A 108 -0.57 -5.80 13.01
C MET A 108 -0.05 -7.14 12.45
N ALA A 109 1.19 -7.53 12.75
CA ALA A 109 1.76 -8.80 12.31
C ALA A 109 1.04 -9.99 12.95
N ALA A 110 0.70 -9.89 14.24
CA ALA A 110 -0.11 -10.91 14.92
C ALA A 110 -1.49 -11.06 14.25
N VAL A 111 -2.18 -9.95 13.99
CA VAL A 111 -3.48 -9.95 13.28
C VAL A 111 -3.35 -10.55 11.88
N ALA A 112 -2.29 -10.20 11.12
CA ALA A 112 -2.06 -10.76 9.81
C ALA A 112 -1.92 -12.30 9.89
N GLY A 113 -1.17 -12.79 10.89
CA GLY A 113 -0.97 -14.22 11.13
C GLY A 113 -2.27 -14.96 11.48
N GLU A 114 -3.15 -14.36 12.29
CA GLU A 114 -4.48 -14.89 12.61
C GLU A 114 -5.34 -15.11 11.34
N HIS A 115 -5.11 -14.30 10.31
CA HIS A 115 -5.83 -14.33 9.03
C HIS A 115 -5.03 -14.96 7.88
N GLY A 116 -3.96 -15.71 8.18
CA GLY A 116 -3.18 -16.48 7.20
C GLY A 116 -2.24 -15.64 6.32
N MET A 117 -1.91 -14.42 6.73
CA MET A 117 -1.04 -13.49 6.01
C MET A 117 0.26 -13.24 6.76
N LYS A 118 1.34 -12.97 6.02
CA LYS A 118 2.56 -12.39 6.56
C LYS A 118 2.52 -10.88 6.43
N LEU A 119 2.90 -10.16 7.49
CA LEU A 119 3.14 -8.72 7.39
C LEU A 119 4.62 -8.45 7.10
N ALA A 120 4.88 -7.56 6.14
CA ALA A 120 6.21 -7.08 5.80
C ALA A 120 6.24 -5.55 5.67
N ALA A 121 7.37 -4.92 6.00
CA ALA A 121 7.52 -3.47 5.95
C ALA A 121 8.45 -3.02 4.81
N CYS A 122 8.03 -1.99 4.05
CA CYS A 122 8.74 -1.54 2.86
C CYS A 122 9.62 -0.31 3.11
N CYS A 123 10.94 -0.52 3.16
CA CYS A 123 11.96 0.55 3.22
C CYS A 123 11.83 1.49 4.43
N GLU A 124 11.40 0.97 5.57
CA GLU A 124 11.38 1.73 6.83
C GLU A 124 12.79 2.20 7.20
N LYS A 125 12.90 3.48 7.59
CA LYS A 125 14.19 4.06 8.03
C LYS A 125 14.62 3.49 9.37
N GLU A 126 13.66 3.28 10.25
CA GLU A 126 13.88 2.62 11.51
C GLU A 126 14.17 1.14 11.28
N ASP A 127 15.08 0.60 12.07
CA ASP A 127 15.29 -0.83 12.07
C ASP A 127 14.08 -1.53 12.70
N VAL A 128 13.16 -1.96 11.83
CA VAL A 128 11.99 -2.78 12.15
C VAL A 128 12.28 -4.28 12.06
N ARG A 129 13.54 -4.66 11.75
CA ARG A 129 13.98 -6.06 11.69
C ARG A 129 13.94 -6.62 13.12
N GLY A 130 12.85 -7.30 13.44
CA GLY A 130 12.51 -7.77 14.78
C GLY A 130 10.99 -7.84 14.96
N ALA A 131 10.27 -6.86 14.41
CA ALA A 131 8.81 -6.86 14.36
C ALA A 131 8.29 -7.55 13.08
N VAL A 132 8.86 -7.19 11.92
CA VAL A 132 8.44 -7.70 10.61
C VAL A 132 9.61 -7.83 9.63
N ALA A 133 9.43 -8.68 8.61
CA ALA A 133 10.41 -8.86 7.55
C ALA A 133 10.44 -7.66 6.59
N PRO A 134 11.57 -7.39 5.92
CA PRO A 134 11.62 -6.39 4.85
C PRO A 134 10.80 -6.87 3.64
N ALA A 135 9.93 -6.00 3.15
CA ALA A 135 9.07 -6.27 2.00
C ALA A 135 9.80 -6.18 0.66
N ARG A 136 9.27 -6.88 -0.35
CA ARG A 136 9.63 -6.74 -1.76
C ARG A 136 8.35 -6.58 -2.57
N CYS A 137 8.02 -5.35 -2.97
CA CYS A 137 6.83 -5.10 -3.81
C CYS A 137 6.93 -5.81 -5.18
N VAL A 138 8.15 -5.99 -5.69
CA VAL A 138 8.45 -6.83 -6.86
C VAL A 138 9.37 -7.96 -6.40
N ASP A 139 8.76 -9.10 -6.07
CA ASP A 139 9.45 -10.30 -5.62
C ASP A 139 9.51 -11.36 -6.74
N ARG A 140 10.70 -11.57 -7.27
CA ARG A 140 10.99 -12.63 -8.25
C ARG A 140 10.49 -13.99 -7.76
N GLY A 141 10.76 -14.35 -6.50
CA GLY A 141 10.40 -15.67 -5.98
C GLY A 141 8.89 -15.89 -5.93
N ARG A 142 8.12 -14.85 -5.58
CA ARG A 142 6.65 -14.88 -5.68
C ARG A 142 6.20 -15.01 -7.13
N MET A 143 6.77 -14.21 -8.03
CA MET A 143 6.41 -14.24 -9.45
C MET A 143 6.70 -15.60 -10.09
N GLU A 144 7.84 -16.24 -9.78
CA GLU A 144 8.17 -17.59 -10.24
C GLU A 144 7.14 -18.62 -9.75
N ARG A 145 6.74 -18.56 -8.48
CA ARG A 145 5.71 -19.46 -7.93
C ARG A 145 4.34 -19.27 -8.58
N VAL A 146 3.95 -18.02 -8.85
CA VAL A 146 2.64 -17.69 -9.44
C VAL A 146 2.60 -18.04 -10.93
N ALA A 147 3.65 -17.68 -11.67
CA ALA A 147 3.68 -17.85 -13.12
C ALA A 147 4.18 -19.24 -13.56
N GLY A 148 4.83 -19.99 -12.67
CA GLY A 148 5.39 -21.32 -12.99
C GLY A 148 6.54 -21.27 -13.99
N VAL A 149 7.24 -20.14 -14.09
CA VAL A 149 8.38 -19.93 -15.02
C VAL A 149 9.64 -19.55 -14.25
N ASP A 150 10.80 -19.90 -14.79
CA ASP A 150 12.09 -19.45 -14.26
C ASP A 150 12.32 -17.97 -14.61
N LEU A 151 12.53 -17.14 -13.58
CA LEU A 151 12.84 -15.73 -13.72
C LEU A 151 14.25 -15.42 -13.17
N SER A 152 15.12 -16.43 -13.03
CA SER A 152 16.47 -16.32 -12.47
C SER A 152 17.34 -15.22 -13.12
N ALA A 153 17.09 -14.90 -14.39
CA ALA A 153 17.73 -13.81 -15.12
C ALA A 153 17.38 -12.41 -14.59
N ILE A 154 16.21 -12.24 -13.97
CA ILE A 154 15.76 -10.97 -13.40
C ILE A 154 16.61 -10.64 -12.17
N LYS A 155 17.34 -9.53 -12.26
CA LYS A 155 18.26 -9.08 -11.21
C LYS A 155 17.54 -8.20 -10.17
N SER A 156 18.15 -8.13 -8.99
CA SER A 156 17.80 -7.11 -8.00
C SER A 156 17.99 -5.71 -8.61
N ARG A 157 16.99 -4.83 -8.44
CA ARG A 157 17.03 -3.45 -8.93
C ARG A 157 16.33 -2.54 -7.93
N PRO A 158 16.97 -2.24 -6.78
CA PRO A 158 16.39 -1.37 -5.78
C PRO A 158 16.19 0.04 -6.33
N THR A 159 15.03 0.63 -6.06
CA THR A 159 14.69 2.02 -6.46
C THR A 159 15.06 3.06 -5.42
N ARG A 160 15.27 2.64 -4.17
CA ARG A 160 15.66 3.48 -3.03
C ARG A 160 16.47 2.68 -2.01
N ARG A 161 17.10 3.38 -1.07
CA ARG A 161 17.82 2.76 0.06
C ARG A 161 16.88 1.80 0.80
N LEU A 162 17.37 0.62 1.17
CA LEU A 162 16.62 -0.47 1.83
C LEU A 162 15.55 -1.17 0.96
N CYS A 163 15.43 -0.83 -0.33
CA CYS A 163 14.54 -1.54 -1.24
C CYS A 163 15.11 -2.92 -1.60
N GLY A 164 14.27 -3.95 -1.53
CA GLY A 164 14.61 -5.33 -1.92
C GLY A 164 14.01 -5.77 -3.26
N CYS A 165 13.41 -4.86 -4.03
CA CYS A 165 12.70 -5.20 -5.26
C CYS A 165 13.63 -5.65 -6.40
N HIS A 166 13.08 -6.46 -7.29
CA HIS A 166 13.71 -6.90 -8.53
C HIS A 166 13.38 -5.95 -9.69
N ALA A 167 14.09 -6.09 -10.81
CA ALA A 167 13.87 -5.29 -12.00
C ALA A 167 12.43 -5.44 -12.52
N SER A 168 11.78 -4.30 -12.74
CA SER A 168 10.44 -4.18 -13.30
C SER A 168 10.33 -2.97 -14.22
N VAL A 169 9.22 -2.91 -14.96
CA VAL A 169 8.79 -1.74 -15.73
C VAL A 169 7.42 -1.34 -15.21
N ASP A 170 7.20 -0.05 -15.01
CA ASP A 170 5.90 0.47 -14.60
C ASP A 170 4.91 0.30 -15.75
N ILE A 171 3.77 -0.31 -15.46
CA ILE A 171 2.67 -0.43 -16.41
C ILE A 171 1.76 0.82 -16.39
N GLY A 172 1.79 1.61 -15.31
CA GLY A 172 1.07 2.88 -15.18
C GLY A 172 1.93 4.12 -15.41
N GLY A 173 1.38 5.29 -15.07
CA GLY A 173 2.06 6.57 -15.23
C GLY A 173 1.79 7.55 -14.10
N TYR A 174 2.78 8.34 -13.73
CA TYR A 174 2.58 9.50 -12.86
C TYR A 174 1.65 10.52 -13.52
N ASP A 175 1.05 11.39 -12.70
CA ASP A 175 0.10 12.41 -13.16
C ASP A 175 -1.04 11.82 -14.01
N SER A 176 -1.57 10.64 -13.66
CA SER A 176 -2.66 9.98 -14.41
C SER A 176 -3.78 9.40 -13.55
N CYS A 177 -3.59 9.31 -12.23
CA CYS A 177 -4.58 8.75 -11.31
C CYS A 177 -5.60 9.84 -10.89
N PRO A 178 -6.91 9.72 -11.18
CA PRO A 178 -7.88 10.74 -10.78
C PRO A 178 -8.31 10.70 -9.30
N ALA A 179 -7.77 9.79 -8.47
CA ALA A 179 -8.31 9.50 -7.14
C ALA A 179 -8.18 10.64 -6.10
N GLY A 180 -7.28 11.60 -6.30
CA GLY A 180 -7.32 12.80 -5.46
C GLY A 180 -6.70 12.71 -4.06
N CYS A 181 -6.04 11.61 -3.68
CA CYS A 181 -5.57 11.42 -2.29
C CYS A 181 -4.64 12.56 -1.82
N ALA A 182 -4.83 13.05 -0.59
CA ALA A 182 -4.03 14.14 -0.02
C ALA A 182 -2.56 13.75 0.20
N TYR A 183 -2.31 12.46 0.46
CA TYR A 183 -0.98 11.86 0.58
C TYR A 183 -0.38 11.40 -0.76
N CYS A 184 -0.98 11.77 -1.91
CA CYS A 184 -0.47 11.35 -3.20
C CYS A 184 0.90 11.97 -3.50
N TYR A 185 1.89 11.12 -3.78
CA TYR A 185 3.22 11.55 -4.28
C TYR A 185 3.34 11.45 -5.81
N ALA A 186 2.43 10.72 -6.46
CA ALA A 186 2.51 10.40 -7.90
C ALA A 186 1.84 11.45 -8.80
N ASN A 187 0.96 12.28 -8.24
CA ASN A 187 0.29 13.36 -8.97
C ASN A 187 0.76 14.73 -8.46
N ARG A 188 1.33 15.52 -9.35
CA ARG A 188 1.70 16.93 -9.14
C ARG A 188 0.52 17.87 -9.34
N SER A 189 -0.48 17.45 -10.12
CA SER A 189 -1.69 18.24 -10.37
C SER A 189 -2.89 17.34 -10.63
N GLN A 190 -3.94 17.49 -9.82
CA GLN A 190 -5.19 16.75 -9.99
C GLN A 190 -5.85 17.03 -11.34
N LYS A 191 -5.78 18.28 -11.80
CA LYS A 191 -6.31 18.67 -13.12
C LYS A 191 -5.59 17.94 -14.26
N LYS A 192 -4.25 17.85 -14.21
CA LYS A 192 -3.47 17.10 -15.21
C LYS A 192 -3.76 15.60 -15.12
N ALA A 193 -3.85 15.07 -13.91
CA ALA A 193 -4.18 13.66 -13.70
C ALA A 193 -5.53 13.28 -14.31
N ALA A 194 -6.58 14.09 -14.11
CA ALA A 194 -7.90 13.86 -14.70
C ALA A 194 -7.89 13.88 -16.24
N ILE A 195 -7.07 14.72 -16.86
CA ILE A 195 -6.92 14.78 -18.33
C ILE A 195 -6.18 13.53 -18.83
N ASN A 196 -5.07 13.18 -18.20
CA ASN A 196 -4.20 12.08 -18.62
C ASN A 196 -4.82 10.70 -18.37
N ALA A 197 -5.68 10.57 -17.36
CA ALA A 197 -6.36 9.32 -17.00
C ALA A 197 -6.99 8.64 -18.21
N ARG A 198 -7.65 9.40 -19.09
CA ARG A 198 -8.30 8.87 -20.29
C ARG A 198 -7.33 8.16 -21.23
N GLY A 199 -6.15 8.75 -21.46
CA GLY A 199 -5.13 8.18 -22.33
C GLY A 199 -4.51 6.92 -21.75
N VAL A 200 -4.22 6.92 -20.44
CA VAL A 200 -3.67 5.75 -19.76
C VAL A 200 -4.68 4.59 -19.71
N MET A 201 -5.95 4.88 -19.45
CA MET A 201 -7.02 3.88 -19.46
C MET A 201 -7.23 3.28 -20.86
N ALA A 202 -7.17 4.09 -21.91
CA ALA A 202 -7.28 3.60 -23.28
C ALA A 202 -6.11 2.68 -23.68
N ALA A 203 -4.89 3.02 -23.25
CA ALA A 203 -3.70 2.21 -23.52
C ALA A 203 -3.64 0.93 -22.66
N ASN A 204 -4.24 0.95 -21.47
CA ASN A 204 -4.16 -0.13 -20.50
C ASN A 204 -5.48 -0.28 -19.71
N PRO A 205 -6.51 -0.91 -20.30
CA PRO A 205 -7.83 -1.01 -19.69
C PRO A 205 -7.84 -1.75 -18.34
N GLY A 206 -6.83 -2.58 -18.07
CA GLY A 206 -6.67 -3.32 -16.81
C GLY A 206 -6.00 -2.56 -15.66
N LEU A 207 -5.41 -1.38 -15.90
CA LEU A 207 -4.74 -0.59 -14.83
C LEU A 207 -5.70 0.09 -13.88
N TRP A 208 -6.95 0.28 -14.30
CA TRP A 208 -7.97 0.91 -13.51
C TRP A 208 -9.27 0.10 -13.56
N PRO A 209 -9.40 -0.95 -12.75
CA PRO A 209 -10.70 -1.30 -12.21
C PRO A 209 -10.90 -0.39 -10.97
N ILE A 210 -12.08 0.03 -10.52
CA ILE A 210 -13.28 -0.77 -10.32
C ILE A 210 -14.49 0.21 -10.26
N THR A 211 -15.37 0.21 -11.27
CA THR A 211 -16.79 0.54 -11.06
C THR A 211 -17.52 -0.72 -10.63
#